data_AF-A0A7L3K5N4-F1
#
_entry.id   AF-A0A7L3K5N4-F1
#
_cell.length_a   1.000
_cell.length_b   1.000
_cell.length_c   1.000
_cell.angle_alpha   90.00
_cell.angle_beta   90.00
_cell.angle_gamma   90.00
#
_symmetry.space_group_name_H-M   'P 1'
#
loop_
_entity.id
_entity.type
_entity.pdbx_description
1 polymer ?
#
loop_
_entity_poly.entity_id
_entity_poly.type
_entity_poly.pdbx_seq_one_letter_code
_entity_poly.pdbx_strand_id
1 'polypeptide(L)'
;MFRSWRMKLKLLLATVTLAILLSWLYLFVGSLEYGRFLLLPPCVGEQASRDVEREALASRVHRVEENQQLRLQLGQAQAEGSDGSPQWGASAEDRNPSGGDGSNHTACPKQRTVHKCELLHVAIVCAGHNASRDVVTLVKSILFHRKNPLHFHFITDSVAHQILQTLFQSWMVPSVHVSFYNANDLKAEVSWIPNKHYSGIYGLMKLTLTKALPSNLSKVIVLDTDITFATDIAELWAVFGKFSEKQVIGLVENQSDWYLGNLWKNHKPWPALGRGFNTGVILLLLDRLRRLGWEQMWRLTAERELMSMLSTSLADQDIFNAVIKQDPSLVYRLPCFWNVQLSDHTRSEQCYTELSDLKVIHWNSPKKLRVKNKHVEFFRNLYLTFLEYDGNLLHRELFGCASLPSPPRDQLQRALEDLDEDDPCYDFRQQHLMQHRIHLFFLQYEFLALPNPTDVTLVAQLSMDRLQMLEAICRHWAGPISLALYMSDAEAQQFLRYAQASEVLSAHRNVAYHIVYKEGQFYPINLLRNVALANTQTPYVFLTDIDFLPMYGLYDYLR
;
A
#
# COMPACT_ATOMS: atom_id res chain seq x y z
N MET A 1 21.03 39.13 -65.10
CA MET A 1 21.41 38.54 -63.79
C MET A 1 21.00 39.37 -62.56
N PHE A 2 21.12 40.70 -62.54
CA PHE A 2 20.83 41.52 -61.34
C PHE A 2 19.38 41.53 -60.83
N ARG A 3 18.38 41.29 -61.68
CA ARG A 3 16.95 41.28 -61.28
C ARG A 3 16.55 40.03 -60.48
N SER A 4 17.20 38.89 -60.73
CA SER A 4 16.92 37.61 -60.05
C SER A 4 17.48 37.59 -58.63
N TRP A 5 18.66 38.20 -58.41
CA TRP A 5 19.28 38.27 -57.08
C TRP A 5 18.51 39.19 -56.12
N ARG A 6 17.99 40.34 -56.60
CA ARG A 6 17.14 41.23 -55.79
C ARG A 6 15.83 40.57 -55.37
N MET A 7 15.23 39.72 -56.20
CA MET A 7 14.03 38.96 -55.82
C MET A 7 14.33 37.90 -54.78
N LYS A 8 15.44 37.16 -54.91
CA LYS A 8 15.87 36.18 -53.91
C LYS A 8 16.21 36.82 -52.57
N LEU A 9 16.87 37.98 -52.57
CA LEU A 9 17.20 38.73 -51.36
C LEU A 9 15.94 39.27 -50.67
N LYS A 10 14.95 39.76 -51.44
CA LYS A 10 13.66 40.19 -50.89
C LYS A 10 12.87 39.03 -50.29
N LEU A 11 12.89 37.86 -50.94
CA LEU A 11 12.23 36.66 -50.42
C LEU A 11 12.90 36.17 -49.12
N LEU A 12 14.23 36.21 -49.07
CA LEU A 12 14.99 35.81 -47.87
C LEU A 12 14.80 36.81 -46.71
N LEU A 13 14.75 38.11 -46.99
CA LEU A 13 14.40 39.10 -45.97
C LEU A 13 12.97 38.87 -45.46
N ALA A 14 12.01 38.62 -46.37
CA ALA A 14 10.62 38.39 -46.01
C ALA A 14 10.46 37.15 -45.12
N THR A 15 11.15 36.05 -45.43
CA THR A 15 11.10 34.82 -44.61
C THR A 15 11.76 35.00 -43.25
N VAL A 16 12.88 35.73 -43.16
CA VAL A 16 13.53 36.03 -41.88
C VAL A 16 12.66 36.95 -41.03
N THR A 17 12.05 37.99 -41.62
CA THR A 17 11.13 38.86 -40.88
C THR A 17 9.88 38.11 -40.40
N LEU A 18 9.35 37.18 -41.19
CA LEU A 18 8.20 36.36 -40.81
C LEU A 18 8.57 35.40 -39.67
N ALA A 19 9.76 34.80 -39.71
CA ALA A 19 10.24 33.92 -38.63
C ALA A 19 10.41 34.70 -37.31
N ILE A 20 11.00 35.90 -37.36
CA ILE A 20 11.14 36.75 -36.17
C ILE A 20 9.78 37.18 -35.62
N LEU A 21 8.83 37.55 -36.49
CA LEU A 21 7.46 37.92 -36.08
C LEU A 21 6.72 36.74 -35.46
N LEU A 22 6.84 35.53 -36.02
CA LEU A 22 6.23 34.32 -35.47
C LEU A 22 6.87 33.91 -34.14
N SER A 23 8.19 34.05 -33.99
CA SER A 23 8.88 33.82 -32.72
C SER A 23 8.46 34.84 -31.66
N TRP A 24 8.29 36.11 -32.03
CA TRP A 24 7.76 37.14 -31.14
C TRP A 24 6.31 36.87 -30.75
N LEU A 25 5.45 36.46 -31.69
CA LEU A 25 4.07 36.06 -31.40
C LEU A 25 4.02 34.84 -30.48
N TYR A 26 4.88 33.85 -30.68
CA TYR A 26 4.97 32.67 -29.83
C TYR A 26 5.40 33.03 -28.40
N LEU A 27 6.40 33.91 -28.26
CA LEU A 27 6.83 34.42 -26.94
C LEU A 27 5.76 35.29 -26.27
N PHE A 28 5.02 36.09 -27.04
CA PHE A 28 3.97 36.97 -26.52
C PHE A 28 2.73 36.18 -26.07
N VAL A 29 2.29 35.19 -26.87
CA VAL A 29 1.20 34.27 -26.51
C VAL A 29 1.60 33.41 -25.30
N GLY A 30 2.85 32.93 -25.25
CA GLY A 30 3.38 32.22 -24.08
C GLY A 30 3.39 33.08 -22.81
N SER A 31 3.59 34.40 -22.91
CA SER A 31 3.55 35.32 -21.76
C SER A 31 2.12 35.67 -21.28
N LEU A 32 1.11 35.48 -22.15
CA LEU A 32 -0.30 35.73 -21.84
C LEU A 32 -0.99 34.50 -21.20
N GLU A 33 -0.55 33.27 -21.52
CA GLU A 33 -1.04 32.04 -20.86
C GLU A 33 -0.29 31.71 -19.56
N TYR A 34 0.94 32.20 -19.37
CA TYR A 34 1.70 32.08 -18.13
C TYR A 34 2.08 33.46 -17.61
N GLY A 35 1.19 34.08 -16.83
CA GLY A 35 1.44 35.37 -16.17
C GLY A 35 2.56 35.31 -15.12
N ARG A 36 3.83 35.25 -15.55
CA ARG A 36 5.01 35.56 -14.74
C ARG A 36 5.92 36.51 -15.52
N PHE A 37 6.02 37.74 -15.03
CA PHE A 37 6.98 38.73 -15.49
C PHE A 37 8.42 38.22 -15.33
N LEU A 38 9.19 38.21 -16.43
CA LEU A 38 10.66 38.08 -16.42
C LEU A 38 11.31 39.44 -16.12
N LEU A 39 11.02 39.98 -14.94
CA LEU A 39 11.83 41.04 -14.33
C LEU A 39 12.28 40.52 -12.96
N LEU A 40 13.60 40.41 -12.79
CA LEU A 40 14.22 40.19 -11.49
C LEU A 40 13.64 41.19 -10.49
N PRO A 41 13.01 40.75 -9.38
CA PRO A 41 12.65 41.68 -8.33
C PRO A 41 13.95 42.17 -7.68
N PRO A 42 14.02 43.45 -7.26
CA PRO A 42 15.12 43.89 -6.40
C PRO A 42 15.09 43.03 -5.13
N CYS A 43 16.27 42.70 -4.60
CA CYS A 43 16.40 42.00 -3.33
C CYS A 43 15.60 42.72 -2.24
N VAL A 44 14.44 42.17 -1.87
CA VAL A 44 13.65 42.58 -0.71
C VAL A 44 13.68 41.40 0.26
N GLY A 45 14.34 41.62 1.40
CA GLY A 45 14.59 40.62 2.43
C GLY A 45 13.36 40.25 3.25
N GLU A 46 13.51 39.16 4.03
CA GLU A 46 12.68 38.62 5.14
C GLU A 46 11.17 38.37 4.89
N GLN A 47 10.51 39.09 3.98
CA GLN A 47 9.10 38.94 3.68
C GLN A 47 8.83 37.71 2.78
N ALA A 48 9.71 37.45 1.82
CA ALA A 48 9.55 36.35 0.85
C ALA A 48 9.73 34.96 1.48
N SER A 49 10.56 34.80 2.52
CA SER A 49 10.66 33.51 3.23
C SER A 49 9.39 33.26 4.05
N ARG A 50 8.88 34.28 4.75
CA ARG A 50 7.63 34.21 5.52
C ARG A 50 6.41 33.89 4.67
N ASP A 51 6.38 34.36 3.42
CA ASP A 51 5.30 34.01 2.48
C ASP A 51 5.40 32.56 1.99
N VAL A 52 6.61 32.04 1.74
CA VAL A 52 6.84 30.61 1.43
C VAL A 52 6.57 29.71 2.66
N GLU A 53 6.93 30.16 3.86
CA GLU A 53 6.65 29.50 5.15
C GLU A 53 5.13 29.43 5.40
N ARG A 54 4.40 30.53 5.15
CA ARG A 54 2.93 30.55 5.19
C ARG A 54 2.33 29.62 4.15
N GLU A 55 2.84 29.58 2.92
CA GLU A 55 2.32 28.69 1.88
C GLU A 55 2.60 27.20 2.18
N ALA A 56 3.76 26.85 2.73
CA ALA A 56 4.09 25.48 3.10
C ALA A 56 3.32 25.00 4.34
N LEU A 57 3.18 25.86 5.36
CA LEU A 57 2.36 25.58 6.54
C LEU A 57 0.88 25.56 6.17
N ALA A 58 0.40 26.50 5.36
CA ALA A 58 -0.97 26.50 4.85
C ALA A 58 -1.23 25.29 3.95
N SER A 59 -0.29 24.84 3.12
CA SER A 59 -0.43 23.61 2.33
C SER A 59 -0.50 22.37 3.24
N ARG A 60 0.29 22.32 4.31
CA ARG A 60 0.24 21.23 5.31
C ARG A 60 -1.06 21.25 6.12
N VAL A 61 -1.50 22.42 6.59
CA VAL A 61 -2.76 22.60 7.31
C VAL A 61 -3.94 22.30 6.39
N HIS A 62 -3.96 22.82 5.16
CA HIS A 62 -4.96 22.54 4.14
C HIS A 62 -5.01 21.06 3.80
N ARG A 63 -3.88 20.34 3.69
CA ARG A 63 -3.88 18.88 3.47
C ARG A 63 -4.40 18.10 4.67
N VAL A 64 -4.17 18.59 5.89
CA VAL A 64 -4.70 17.99 7.12
C VAL A 64 -6.19 18.26 7.27
N GLU A 65 -6.64 19.47 6.92
CA GLU A 65 -8.04 19.87 6.85
C GLU A 65 -8.75 19.14 5.72
N GLU A 66 -8.14 18.98 4.54
CA GLU A 66 -8.61 18.12 3.44
C GLU A 66 -8.69 16.67 3.89
N ASN A 67 -7.77 16.17 4.72
CA ASN A 67 -7.89 14.82 5.28
C ASN A 67 -9.03 14.70 6.30
N GLN A 68 -9.23 15.71 7.14
CA GLN A 68 -10.39 15.75 8.03
C GLN A 68 -11.69 15.89 7.24
N GLN A 69 -11.70 16.70 6.18
CA GLN A 69 -12.81 16.88 5.25
C GLN A 69 -13.04 15.65 4.41
N LEU A 70 -12.01 14.92 3.94
CA LEU A 70 -12.13 13.64 3.26
C LEU A 70 -12.71 12.59 4.20
N ARG A 71 -12.31 12.58 5.48
CA ARG A 71 -12.94 11.73 6.50
C ARG A 71 -14.40 12.10 6.74
N LEU A 72 -14.69 13.41 6.80
CA LEU A 72 -16.05 13.91 6.99
C LEU A 72 -16.91 13.68 5.74
N GLN A 73 -16.38 13.84 4.52
CA GLN A 73 -17.05 13.62 3.23
C GLN A 73 -17.22 12.14 2.95
N LEU A 74 -16.27 11.28 3.30
CA LEU A 74 -16.47 9.83 3.27
C LEU A 74 -17.53 9.42 4.31
N GLY A 75 -17.55 10.06 5.48
CA GLY A 75 -18.60 9.88 6.49
C GLY A 75 -19.97 10.50 6.13
N GLN A 76 -19.99 11.60 5.36
CA GLN A 76 -21.18 12.33 4.92
C GLN A 76 -21.74 11.73 3.64
N ALA A 77 -20.92 11.25 2.69
CA ALA A 77 -21.38 10.44 1.57
C ALA A 77 -22.02 9.12 2.05
N GLN A 78 -21.66 8.65 3.26
CA GLN A 78 -22.33 7.57 3.97
C GLN A 78 -23.62 8.02 4.69
N ALA A 79 -23.81 9.31 4.99
CA ALA A 79 -24.95 9.85 5.72
C ALA A 79 -26.00 10.57 4.83
N GLU A 80 -25.60 11.22 3.74
CA GLU A 80 -26.46 11.98 2.81
C GLU A 80 -27.23 11.08 1.84
N GLY A 81 -26.95 9.78 1.83
CA GLY A 81 -27.85 8.75 1.27
C GLY A 81 -29.01 8.37 2.22
N SER A 82 -29.05 8.94 3.42
CA SER A 82 -30.05 8.69 4.47
C SER A 82 -30.82 9.98 4.76
N ASP A 83 -31.69 10.40 3.84
CA ASP A 83 -32.69 11.42 4.17
C ASP A 83 -33.97 10.74 4.65
N GLY A 84 -34.13 10.72 5.99
CA GLY A 84 -35.17 9.95 6.66
C GLY A 84 -35.27 10.02 8.19
N SER A 85 -34.71 11.04 8.87
CA SER A 85 -35.05 11.54 10.24
C SER A 85 -34.88 10.63 11.50
N PRO A 86 -34.86 11.18 12.74
CA PRO A 86 -34.19 12.39 13.22
C PRO A 86 -33.25 12.15 14.44
N GLN A 87 -32.11 12.84 14.38
CA GLN A 87 -31.40 13.58 15.44
C GLN A 87 -31.67 13.24 16.92
N TRP A 88 -30.65 12.70 17.61
CA TRP A 88 -30.52 12.80 19.07
C TRP A 88 -29.25 13.59 19.40
N GLY A 89 -29.45 14.79 19.96
CA GLY A 89 -28.40 15.69 20.39
C GLY A 89 -27.66 15.17 21.63
N ALA A 90 -26.34 15.35 21.62
CA ALA A 90 -25.50 15.14 22.78
C ALA A 90 -25.68 16.29 23.78
N SER A 91 -26.07 15.95 25.00
CA SER A 91 -25.86 16.80 26.18
C SER A 91 -25.68 15.85 27.36
N ALA A 92 -24.46 15.75 27.86
CA ALA A 92 -24.13 15.06 29.10
C ALA A 92 -23.62 16.10 30.09
N GLU A 93 -24.49 16.52 31.00
CA GLU A 93 -24.09 17.04 32.30
C GLU A 93 -24.17 15.91 33.31
N ASP A 94 -23.09 15.76 34.07
CA ASP A 94 -22.93 14.87 35.21
C ASP A 94 -23.99 15.12 36.28
N ARG A 95 -24.62 14.03 36.76
CA ARG A 95 -25.00 13.83 38.18
C ARG A 95 -25.58 12.43 38.42
N ASN A 96 -24.91 11.67 39.28
CA ASN A 96 -25.47 10.58 40.10
C ASN A 96 -25.94 11.19 41.45
N PRO A 97 -26.78 10.53 42.31
CA PRO A 97 -27.17 9.11 42.31
C PRO A 97 -28.63 8.76 42.74
N SER A 98 -28.90 7.44 42.73
CA SER A 98 -29.68 6.64 43.71
C SER A 98 -31.16 6.28 43.48
N GLY A 99 -31.40 4.96 43.43
CA GLY A 99 -32.58 4.26 44.00
C GLY A 99 -33.79 4.04 43.09
N GLY A 100 -34.17 2.78 42.84
CA GLY A 100 -35.51 2.43 42.37
C GLY A 100 -35.59 1.17 41.51
N ASP A 101 -36.40 0.22 41.97
CA ASP A 101 -36.61 -1.14 41.47
C ASP A 101 -37.51 -1.19 40.20
N GLY A 102 -37.33 -2.26 39.40
CA GLY A 102 -38.33 -2.82 38.48
C GLY A 102 -38.54 -2.16 37.10
N SER A 103 -37.99 -2.76 36.04
CA SER A 103 -38.75 -3.04 34.80
C SER A 103 -37.95 -3.90 33.80
N ASN A 104 -38.63 -4.94 33.29
CA ASN A 104 -38.23 -5.78 32.17
C ASN A 104 -37.80 -4.95 30.94
N HIS A 105 -36.50 -4.77 30.76
CA HIS A 105 -35.95 -4.37 29.47
C HIS A 105 -35.47 -5.62 28.74
N THR A 106 -36.10 -5.89 27.60
CA THR A 106 -35.54 -6.69 26.51
C THR A 106 -34.12 -6.20 26.26
N ALA A 107 -33.14 -6.95 26.76
CA ALA A 107 -31.74 -6.63 26.57
C ALA A 107 -31.43 -6.75 25.07
N CYS A 108 -31.36 -5.62 24.37
CA CYS A 108 -30.60 -5.55 23.13
C CYS A 108 -29.22 -6.16 23.43
N PRO A 109 -28.78 -7.20 22.70
CA PRO A 109 -27.47 -7.79 22.96
C PRO A 109 -26.44 -6.68 22.81
N LYS A 110 -25.85 -6.26 23.93
CA LYS A 110 -24.78 -5.26 23.94
C LYS A 110 -23.69 -5.81 23.04
N GLN A 111 -23.54 -5.20 21.88
CA GLN A 111 -22.50 -5.55 20.91
C GLN A 111 -21.18 -5.43 21.66
N ARG A 112 -20.46 -6.55 21.82
CA ARG A 112 -19.18 -6.56 22.55
C ARG A 112 -18.25 -5.56 21.86
N THR A 113 -17.97 -4.47 22.55
CA THR A 113 -17.08 -3.41 22.07
C THR A 113 -15.64 -3.82 22.32
N VAL A 114 -14.78 -3.65 21.30
CA VAL A 114 -13.33 -3.82 21.46
C VAL A 114 -12.82 -2.75 22.41
N HIS A 115 -11.97 -3.13 23.37
CA HIS A 115 -11.40 -2.14 24.28
C HIS A 115 -10.48 -1.20 23.51
N LYS A 116 -10.52 0.11 23.82
CA LYS A 116 -9.80 1.18 23.10
C LYS A 116 -8.31 0.89 22.86
N CYS A 117 -7.65 0.16 23.77
CA CYS A 117 -6.22 -0.15 23.68
C CYS A 117 -5.94 -1.66 23.60
N GLU A 118 -6.93 -2.47 23.20
CA GLU A 118 -6.69 -3.86 22.82
C GLU A 118 -5.81 -3.89 21.55
N LEU A 119 -4.71 -4.63 21.61
CA LEU A 119 -3.82 -4.88 20.47
C LEU A 119 -4.48 -5.86 19.51
N LEU A 120 -4.71 -5.43 18.28
CA LEU A 120 -5.33 -6.26 17.25
C LEU A 120 -4.23 -6.87 16.37
N HIS A 121 -4.33 -8.18 16.12
CA HIS A 121 -3.33 -8.91 15.36
C HIS A 121 -3.82 -9.20 13.94
N VAL A 122 -3.00 -8.84 12.95
CA VAL A 122 -3.30 -9.01 11.53
C VAL A 122 -2.18 -9.81 10.87
N ALA A 123 -2.49 -10.94 10.23
CA ALA A 123 -1.53 -11.76 9.51
C ALA A 123 -1.68 -11.61 7.99
N ILE A 124 -0.55 -11.46 7.29
CA ILE A 124 -0.52 -11.23 5.85
C ILE A 124 0.61 -12.09 5.26
N VAL A 125 0.32 -12.82 4.18
CA VAL A 125 1.35 -13.46 3.37
C VAL A 125 1.76 -12.48 2.27
N CYS A 126 3.02 -12.08 2.24
CA CYS A 126 3.52 -11.07 1.32
C CYS A 126 4.89 -11.49 0.78
N ALA A 127 5.00 -11.74 -0.52
CA ALA A 127 6.24 -12.20 -1.14
C ALA A 127 6.53 -11.48 -2.46
N GLY A 128 7.80 -11.15 -2.68
CA GLY A 128 8.27 -10.43 -3.85
C GLY A 128 7.93 -8.93 -3.88
N HIS A 129 8.42 -8.26 -4.93
CA HIS A 129 8.34 -6.81 -5.08
C HIS A 129 6.89 -6.30 -5.24
N ASN A 130 6.08 -6.95 -6.08
CA ASN A 130 4.72 -6.49 -6.36
C ASN A 130 3.81 -6.55 -5.13
N ALA A 131 3.81 -7.67 -4.40
CA ALA A 131 3.01 -7.81 -3.18
C ALA A 131 3.45 -6.81 -2.11
N SER A 132 4.77 -6.56 -2.00
CA SER A 132 5.33 -5.57 -1.05
C SER A 132 4.88 -4.14 -1.37
N ARG A 133 4.60 -3.83 -2.63
CA ARG A 133 4.02 -2.55 -3.04
C ARG A 133 2.51 -2.50 -2.81
N ASP A 134 1.78 -3.55 -3.17
CA ASP A 134 0.32 -3.62 -3.06
C ASP A 134 -0.13 -3.56 -1.58
N VAL A 135 0.60 -4.23 -0.68
CA VAL A 135 0.27 -4.27 0.76
C VAL A 135 0.35 -2.89 1.43
N VAL A 136 1.10 -1.93 0.86
CA VAL A 136 1.16 -0.56 1.39
C VAL A 136 -0.21 0.10 1.32
N THR A 137 -0.97 -0.11 0.23
CA THR A 137 -2.31 0.44 0.07
C THR A 137 -3.29 -0.16 1.07
N LEU A 138 -3.21 -1.47 1.30
CA LEU A 138 -3.97 -2.15 2.35
C LEU A 138 -3.67 -1.52 3.72
N VAL A 139 -2.39 -1.42 4.09
CA VAL A 139 -1.96 -0.89 5.39
C VAL A 139 -2.44 0.56 5.55
N LYS A 140 -2.29 1.42 4.54
CA LYS A 140 -2.83 2.80 4.57
C LYS A 140 -4.32 2.83 4.83
N SER A 141 -5.12 2.01 4.13
CA SER A 141 -6.58 1.98 4.33
C SER A 141 -6.96 1.54 5.74
N ILE A 142 -6.25 0.55 6.33
CA ILE A 142 -6.47 0.14 7.71
C ILE A 142 -6.09 1.27 8.67
N LEU A 143 -4.90 1.84 8.51
CA LEU A 143 -4.37 2.90 9.39
C LEU A 143 -5.21 4.17 9.33
N PHE A 144 -5.80 4.48 8.18
CA PHE A 144 -6.67 5.64 8.02
C PHE A 144 -7.92 5.56 8.90
N HIS A 145 -8.50 4.36 9.06
CA HIS A 145 -9.71 4.13 9.86
C HIS A 145 -9.43 3.63 11.29
N ARG A 146 -8.17 3.30 11.62
CA ARG A 146 -7.73 2.70 12.88
C ARG A 146 -8.13 3.50 14.12
N LYS A 147 -8.65 2.79 15.13
CA LYS A 147 -8.84 3.32 16.51
C LYS A 147 -8.13 2.51 17.60
N ASN A 148 -7.41 1.47 17.22
CA ASN A 148 -6.73 0.53 18.12
C ASN A 148 -5.26 0.31 17.72
N PRO A 149 -4.37 -0.03 18.67
CA PRO A 149 -3.01 -0.47 18.34
C PRO A 149 -3.04 -1.75 17.48
N LEU A 150 -2.09 -1.87 16.55
CA LEU A 150 -2.03 -2.98 15.59
C LEU A 150 -0.69 -3.71 15.66
N HIS A 151 -0.73 -5.03 15.50
CA HIS A 151 0.44 -5.86 15.24
C HIS A 151 0.27 -6.61 13.92
N PHE A 152 1.07 -6.25 12.91
CA PHE A 152 1.12 -6.98 11.65
C PHE A 152 2.14 -8.11 11.71
N HIS A 153 1.69 -9.31 11.35
CA HIS A 153 2.49 -10.52 11.21
C HIS A 153 2.65 -10.83 9.73
N PHE A 154 3.86 -10.66 9.20
CA PHE A 154 4.14 -10.88 7.78
C PHE A 154 4.86 -12.20 7.56
N ILE A 155 4.29 -13.08 6.74
CA ILE A 155 4.98 -14.26 6.22
C ILE A 155 5.62 -13.83 4.90
N THR A 156 6.94 -13.77 4.85
CA THR A 156 7.69 -13.12 3.76
C THR A 156 8.80 -13.98 3.19
N ASP A 157 9.10 -13.80 1.91
CA ASP A 157 10.40 -14.14 1.36
C ASP A 157 11.46 -13.09 1.76
N SER A 158 12.72 -13.32 1.39
CA SER A 158 13.83 -12.40 1.74
C SER A 158 13.65 -11.02 1.12
N VAL A 159 13.12 -10.97 -0.11
CA VAL A 159 12.85 -9.71 -0.84
C VAL A 159 11.81 -8.88 -0.08
N ALA A 160 10.62 -9.44 0.18
CA ALA A 160 9.57 -8.71 0.88
C ALA A 160 9.97 -8.36 2.32
N HIS A 161 10.75 -9.22 2.99
CA HIS A 161 11.29 -8.91 4.32
C HIS A 161 12.12 -7.63 4.30
N GLN A 162 13.12 -7.53 3.42
CA GLN A 162 13.99 -6.36 3.34
C GLN A 162 13.22 -5.07 3.02
N ILE A 163 12.28 -5.15 2.08
CA ILE A 163 11.45 -4.01 1.67
C ILE A 163 10.56 -3.55 2.83
N LEU A 164 9.77 -4.46 3.40
CA LEU A 164 8.79 -4.13 4.43
C LEU A 164 9.45 -3.76 5.76
N GLN A 165 10.56 -4.41 6.14
CA GLN A 165 11.32 -4.05 7.32
C GLN A 165 11.81 -2.60 7.22
N THR A 166 12.44 -2.23 6.09
CA THR A 166 12.90 -0.86 5.86
C THR A 166 11.73 0.12 5.85
N LEU A 167 10.63 -0.24 5.17
CA LEU A 167 9.44 0.58 5.10
C LEU A 167 8.87 0.86 6.49
N PHE A 168 8.55 -0.16 7.29
CA PHE A 168 7.94 0.05 8.61
C PHE A 168 8.88 0.70 9.62
N GLN A 169 10.19 0.41 9.56
CA GLN A 169 11.19 1.07 10.41
C GLN A 169 11.31 2.57 10.08
N SER A 170 11.31 2.93 8.80
CA SER A 170 11.39 4.32 8.36
C SER A 170 10.06 5.07 8.44
N TRP A 171 8.93 4.37 8.36
CA TRP A 171 7.58 4.94 8.46
C TRP A 171 7.17 5.26 9.90
N MET A 172 7.72 4.58 10.92
CA MET A 172 7.53 4.95 12.34
C MET A 172 6.07 5.25 12.78
N VAL A 173 5.09 4.50 12.25
CA VAL A 173 3.69 4.75 12.57
C VAL A 173 3.41 4.46 14.06
N PRO A 174 2.82 5.40 14.83
CA PRO A 174 2.47 5.17 16.24
C PRO A 174 1.69 3.90 16.47
N SER A 175 1.99 3.18 17.55
CA SER A 175 1.21 2.02 18.02
C SER A 175 1.00 0.93 16.94
N VAL A 176 1.98 0.80 16.04
CA VAL A 176 2.07 -0.28 15.06
C VAL A 176 3.31 -1.11 15.34
N HIS A 177 3.12 -2.40 15.52
CA HIS A 177 4.19 -3.37 15.62
C HIS A 177 4.20 -4.26 14.39
N VAL A 178 5.39 -4.72 14.01
CA VAL A 178 5.56 -5.67 12.91
C VAL A 178 6.45 -6.83 13.33
N SER A 179 6.11 -8.03 12.86
CA SER A 179 6.96 -9.22 13.01
C SER A 179 6.96 -10.00 11.71
N PHE A 180 8.12 -10.53 11.37
CA PHE A 180 8.35 -11.23 10.11
C PHE A 180 8.65 -12.71 10.36
N TYR A 181 8.10 -13.56 9.51
CA TYR A 181 8.25 -15.02 9.54
C TYR A 181 8.72 -15.47 8.17
N ASN A 182 9.83 -16.20 8.11
CA ASN A 182 10.44 -16.59 6.85
C ASN A 182 9.61 -17.68 6.15
N ALA A 183 9.10 -17.39 4.96
CA ALA A 183 8.31 -18.33 4.18
C ALA A 183 9.10 -19.59 3.78
N ASN A 184 10.44 -19.51 3.70
CA ASN A 184 11.27 -20.66 3.40
C ASN A 184 11.20 -21.73 4.50
N ASP A 185 11.04 -21.34 5.75
CA ASP A 185 10.93 -22.27 6.90
C ASP A 185 9.62 -23.08 6.85
N LEU A 186 8.61 -22.56 6.14
CA LEU A 186 7.28 -23.15 6.00
C LEU A 186 7.10 -23.86 4.66
N LYS A 187 8.05 -23.69 3.72
CA LYS A 187 7.94 -24.15 2.34
C LYS A 187 7.68 -25.65 2.25
N ALA A 188 8.40 -26.44 3.04
CA ALA A 188 8.30 -27.90 3.05
C ALA A 188 6.90 -28.40 3.46
N GLU A 189 6.16 -27.60 4.24
CA GLU A 189 4.83 -27.99 4.70
C GLU A 189 3.80 -28.04 3.59
N VAL A 190 3.98 -27.24 2.52
CA VAL A 190 2.97 -27.05 1.46
C VAL A 190 3.49 -27.34 0.05
N SER A 191 4.81 -27.43 -0.16
CA SER A 191 5.41 -27.60 -1.49
C SER A 191 5.03 -28.90 -2.20
N TRP A 192 4.56 -29.90 -1.45
CA TRP A 192 4.09 -31.18 -1.99
C TRP A 192 2.69 -31.07 -2.63
N ILE A 193 1.94 -29.98 -2.40
CA ILE A 193 0.61 -29.75 -2.97
C ILE A 193 0.77 -29.17 -4.39
N PRO A 194 0.34 -29.89 -5.44
CA PRO A 194 0.32 -29.32 -6.79
C PRO A 194 -0.67 -28.15 -6.86
N ASN A 195 -0.23 -27.00 -7.35
CA ASN A 195 -1.03 -25.78 -7.35
C ASN A 195 -0.95 -25.03 -8.70
N LYS A 196 -2.10 -24.59 -9.20
CA LYS A 196 -2.22 -23.80 -10.44
C LYS A 196 -2.48 -22.30 -10.20
N HIS A 197 -2.63 -21.90 -8.94
CA HIS A 197 -2.91 -20.49 -8.60
C HIS A 197 -1.73 -19.57 -8.97
N TYR A 198 -2.04 -18.36 -9.42
CA TYR A 198 -1.03 -17.40 -9.91
C TYR A 198 -0.04 -16.95 -8.82
N SER A 199 -0.46 -16.94 -7.54
CA SER A 199 0.43 -16.67 -6.40
C SER A 199 1.38 -17.83 -6.06
N GLY A 200 1.32 -18.94 -6.80
CA GLY A 200 2.18 -20.09 -6.62
C GLY A 200 2.13 -20.64 -5.20
N ILE A 201 3.28 -21.00 -4.65
CA ILE A 201 3.39 -21.60 -3.31
C ILE A 201 2.94 -20.66 -2.19
N TYR A 202 3.08 -19.34 -2.35
CA TYR A 202 2.67 -18.37 -1.34
C TYR A 202 1.16 -18.36 -1.12
N GLY A 203 0.38 -18.69 -2.15
CA GLY A 203 -1.07 -18.89 -2.01
C GLY A 203 -1.46 -20.01 -1.05
N LEU A 204 -0.56 -20.94 -0.73
CA LEU A 204 -0.81 -22.04 0.22
C LEU A 204 -0.38 -21.71 1.66
N MET A 205 0.41 -20.66 1.87
CA MET A 205 1.06 -20.38 3.16
C MET A 205 0.08 -20.02 4.28
N LYS A 206 -1.15 -19.62 3.95
CA LYS A 206 -2.19 -19.38 4.97
C LYS A 206 -2.55 -20.65 5.76
N LEU A 207 -2.33 -21.84 5.19
CA LEU A 207 -2.56 -23.12 5.88
C LEU A 207 -1.60 -23.34 7.07
N THR A 208 -0.41 -22.73 7.03
CA THR A 208 0.67 -22.95 8.01
C THR A 208 0.67 -21.93 9.15
N LEU A 209 -0.28 -21.00 9.20
CA LEU A 209 -0.31 -19.91 10.18
C LEU A 209 -0.33 -20.38 11.64
N THR A 210 -0.97 -21.51 11.94
CA THR A 210 -0.98 -22.09 13.30
C THR A 210 0.42 -22.49 13.78
N LYS A 211 1.32 -22.85 12.85
CA LYS A 211 2.73 -23.20 13.07
C LYS A 211 3.64 -21.97 13.02
N ALA A 212 3.39 -21.05 12.08
CA ALA A 212 4.21 -19.86 11.87
C ALA A 212 4.09 -18.83 12.99
N LEU A 213 2.85 -18.57 13.46
CA LEU A 213 2.57 -17.50 14.42
C LEU A 213 2.85 -17.94 15.87
N PRO A 214 3.13 -16.99 16.79
CA PRO A 214 3.50 -17.28 18.18
C PRO A 214 2.49 -18.21 18.87
N SER A 215 2.98 -19.16 19.66
CA SER A 215 2.14 -20.17 20.33
C SER A 215 1.15 -19.58 21.34
N ASN A 216 1.49 -18.43 21.93
CA ASN A 216 0.64 -17.68 22.85
C ASN A 216 -0.38 -16.77 22.15
N LEU A 217 -0.30 -16.58 20.83
CA LEU A 217 -1.28 -15.80 20.08
C LEU A 217 -2.58 -16.60 19.92
N SER A 218 -3.68 -16.09 20.46
CA SER A 218 -4.96 -16.83 20.49
C SER A 218 -5.84 -16.62 19.25
N LYS A 219 -5.85 -15.41 18.67
CA LYS A 219 -6.71 -15.05 17.54
C LYS A 219 -6.02 -14.05 16.61
N VAL A 220 -6.35 -14.11 15.31
CA VAL A 220 -5.75 -13.24 14.29
C VAL A 220 -6.71 -13.02 13.10
N ILE A 221 -6.72 -11.81 12.54
CA ILE A 221 -7.36 -11.54 11.24
C ILE A 221 -6.32 -11.82 10.15
N VAL A 222 -6.63 -12.64 9.17
CA VAL A 222 -5.78 -12.90 8.00
C VAL A 222 -6.33 -12.15 6.80
N LEU A 223 -5.47 -11.43 6.09
CA LEU A 223 -5.84 -10.62 4.93
C LEU A 223 -4.96 -10.93 3.71
N ASP A 224 -5.57 -10.92 2.53
CA ASP A 224 -4.83 -10.78 1.28
C ASP A 224 -4.29 -9.36 1.08
N THR A 225 -3.24 -9.22 0.27
CA THR A 225 -2.57 -7.92 0.02
C THR A 225 -3.40 -6.97 -0.85
N ASP A 226 -4.44 -7.46 -1.53
CA ASP A 226 -5.31 -6.74 -2.45
C ASP A 226 -6.68 -6.42 -1.84
N ILE A 227 -6.69 -6.21 -0.53
CA ILE A 227 -7.83 -5.77 0.27
C ILE A 227 -7.79 -4.24 0.47
N THR A 228 -8.95 -3.62 0.56
CA THR A 228 -9.11 -2.20 0.93
C THR A 228 -10.18 -2.06 2.01
N PHE A 229 -9.82 -1.45 3.14
CA PHE A 229 -10.75 -1.16 4.22
C PHE A 229 -11.46 0.18 3.98
N ALA A 230 -12.76 0.21 4.29
CA ALA A 230 -13.60 1.41 4.30
C ALA A 230 -14.16 1.71 5.71
N THR A 231 -13.76 0.93 6.72
CA THR A 231 -14.13 1.12 8.11
C THR A 231 -13.00 0.67 9.06
N ASP A 232 -13.19 0.89 10.36
CA ASP A 232 -12.28 0.46 11.42
C ASP A 232 -12.21 -1.07 11.55
N ILE A 233 -11.01 -1.62 11.45
CA ILE A 233 -10.75 -3.06 11.58
C ILE A 233 -11.16 -3.62 12.95
N ALA A 234 -11.26 -2.78 13.99
CA ALA A 234 -11.75 -3.19 15.30
C ALA A 234 -13.19 -3.76 15.24
N GLU A 235 -14.02 -3.27 14.33
CA GLU A 235 -15.37 -3.83 14.13
C GLU A 235 -15.34 -5.27 13.62
N LEU A 236 -14.40 -5.61 12.74
CA LEU A 236 -14.19 -6.99 12.27
C LEU A 236 -13.63 -7.85 13.41
N TRP A 237 -12.69 -7.31 14.19
CA TRP A 237 -12.12 -8.00 15.35
C TRP A 237 -13.18 -8.36 16.40
N ALA A 238 -14.17 -7.49 16.61
CA ALA A 238 -15.29 -7.75 17.52
C ALA A 238 -16.09 -9.01 17.14
N VAL A 239 -16.08 -9.42 15.86
CA VAL A 239 -16.83 -10.58 15.37
C VAL A 239 -16.36 -11.89 15.98
N PHE A 240 -15.10 -11.99 16.44
CA PHE A 240 -14.63 -13.15 17.21
C PHE A 240 -15.52 -13.44 18.43
N GLY A 241 -16.05 -12.39 19.06
CA GLY A 241 -16.95 -12.52 20.21
C GLY A 241 -18.31 -13.16 19.89
N LYS A 242 -18.65 -13.34 18.60
CA LYS A 242 -19.88 -13.97 18.12
C LYS A 242 -19.73 -15.46 17.80
N PHE A 243 -18.50 -16.00 17.84
CA PHE A 243 -18.27 -17.41 17.54
C PHE A 243 -18.82 -18.27 18.68
N SER A 244 -19.51 -19.34 18.32
CA SER A 244 -19.85 -20.42 19.25
C SER A 244 -18.59 -21.18 19.70
N GLU A 245 -18.74 -22.11 20.63
CA GLU A 245 -17.62 -22.95 21.11
C GLU A 245 -17.01 -23.83 20.01
N LYS A 246 -17.83 -24.26 19.03
CA LYS A 246 -17.38 -25.11 17.92
C LYS A 246 -16.70 -24.34 16.79
N GLN A 247 -17.08 -23.08 16.60
CA GLN A 247 -16.56 -22.27 15.51
C GLN A 247 -15.13 -21.79 15.80
N VAL A 248 -14.26 -21.92 14.80
CA VAL A 248 -12.84 -21.60 14.90
C VAL A 248 -12.32 -20.79 13.72
N ILE A 249 -13.08 -20.75 12.62
CA ILE A 249 -12.75 -20.01 11.39
C ILE A 249 -13.94 -19.13 11.02
N GLY A 250 -13.74 -17.84 10.78
CA GLY A 250 -14.76 -16.95 10.21
C GLY A 250 -14.40 -16.57 8.79
N LEU A 251 -15.34 -16.77 7.86
CA LEU A 251 -15.14 -16.54 6.42
C LEU A 251 -16.41 -15.96 5.79
N VAL A 252 -16.23 -15.21 4.71
CA VAL A 252 -17.32 -14.74 3.85
C VAL A 252 -17.57 -15.75 2.74
N GLU A 253 -18.85 -16.06 2.49
CA GLU A 253 -19.24 -16.93 1.38
C GLU A 253 -18.70 -16.37 0.05
N ASN A 254 -18.21 -17.24 -0.82
CA ASN A 254 -17.73 -16.87 -2.13
C ASN A 254 -18.89 -16.29 -2.98
N GLN A 255 -18.67 -15.13 -3.59
CA GLN A 255 -19.69 -14.37 -4.31
C GLN A 255 -19.77 -14.77 -5.79
N SER A 256 -19.36 -15.99 -6.13
CA SER A 256 -19.48 -16.59 -7.47
C SER A 256 -19.90 -18.05 -7.37
N ASP A 257 -20.34 -18.63 -8.48
CA ASP A 257 -20.75 -20.05 -8.55
C ASP A 257 -19.54 -20.99 -8.76
N TRP A 258 -18.31 -20.56 -8.41
CA TRP A 258 -17.06 -21.33 -8.58
C TRP A 258 -17.17 -22.75 -8.05
N TYR A 259 -17.65 -22.91 -6.82
CA TYR A 259 -17.74 -24.22 -6.18
C TYR A 259 -19.03 -24.99 -6.49
N LEU A 260 -19.97 -24.40 -7.24
CA LEU A 260 -21.18 -25.10 -7.68
C LEU A 260 -20.95 -25.94 -8.95
N GLY A 261 -19.84 -25.75 -9.66
CA GLY A 261 -19.50 -26.50 -10.88
C GLY A 261 -20.19 -26.01 -12.16
N ASN A 262 -21.06 -25.01 -12.06
CA ASN A 262 -21.97 -24.61 -13.15
C ASN A 262 -21.38 -23.57 -14.13
N LEU A 263 -20.13 -23.14 -13.93
CA LEU A 263 -19.54 -22.06 -14.73
C LEU A 263 -19.10 -22.52 -16.14
N TRP A 264 -18.61 -23.76 -16.29
CA TRP A 264 -18.04 -24.26 -17.57
C TRP A 264 -18.30 -25.77 -17.72
N LYS A 265 -18.45 -26.26 -18.95
CA LYS A 265 -18.84 -27.66 -19.25
C LYS A 265 -17.90 -28.76 -18.70
N ASN A 266 -16.68 -28.42 -18.26
CA ASN A 266 -15.69 -29.36 -17.71
C ASN A 266 -15.10 -28.89 -16.37
N HIS A 267 -15.71 -27.91 -15.71
CA HIS A 267 -15.22 -27.42 -14.43
C HIS A 267 -15.61 -28.38 -13.30
N LYS A 268 -14.63 -29.08 -12.72
CA LYS A 268 -14.82 -29.88 -11.53
C LYS A 268 -14.36 -29.06 -10.31
N PRO A 269 -15.28 -28.57 -9.46
CA PRO A 269 -14.90 -27.80 -8.29
C PRO A 269 -14.34 -28.70 -7.19
N TRP A 270 -13.46 -28.15 -6.35
CA TRP A 270 -13.09 -28.77 -5.08
C TRP A 270 -14.32 -28.86 -4.15
N PRO A 271 -14.36 -29.81 -3.20
CA PRO A 271 -15.50 -29.93 -2.28
C PRO A 271 -15.69 -28.65 -1.46
N ALA A 272 -16.92 -28.16 -1.39
CA ALA A 272 -17.26 -26.99 -0.60
C ALA A 272 -18.70 -27.05 -0.08
N LEU A 273 -18.98 -26.21 0.91
CA LEU A 273 -20.34 -25.99 1.43
C LEU A 273 -21.02 -24.86 0.64
N GLY A 274 -22.10 -25.17 -0.09
CA GLY A 274 -22.80 -24.20 -0.91
C GLY A 274 -21.88 -23.60 -1.98
N ARG A 275 -21.80 -22.26 -2.05
CA ARG A 275 -20.87 -21.57 -2.96
C ARG A 275 -19.42 -21.60 -2.49
N GLY A 276 -19.12 -22.20 -1.34
CA GLY A 276 -17.81 -22.15 -0.70
C GLY A 276 -17.52 -20.78 -0.10
N PHE A 277 -16.30 -20.59 0.37
CA PHE A 277 -15.84 -19.41 1.09
C PHE A 277 -14.60 -18.82 0.45
N ASN A 278 -14.48 -17.50 0.46
CA ASN A 278 -13.29 -16.81 -0.01
C ASN A 278 -12.29 -16.59 1.13
N THR A 279 -11.00 -16.87 0.90
CA THR A 279 -9.93 -16.78 1.91
C THR A 279 -9.20 -15.44 1.94
N GLY A 280 -9.71 -14.39 1.30
CA GLY A 280 -9.11 -13.05 1.34
C GLY A 280 -9.28 -12.32 2.67
N VAL A 281 -10.29 -12.69 3.45
CA VAL A 281 -10.51 -12.21 4.81
C VAL A 281 -10.88 -13.41 5.68
N ILE A 282 -10.03 -13.74 6.64
CA ILE A 282 -10.21 -14.89 7.54
C ILE A 282 -10.09 -14.44 8.99
N LEU A 283 -11.03 -14.86 9.84
CA LEU A 283 -10.90 -14.78 11.29
C LEU A 283 -10.46 -16.14 11.83
N LEU A 284 -9.28 -16.24 12.43
CA LEU A 284 -8.76 -17.51 12.97
C LEU A 284 -8.67 -17.47 14.49
N LEU A 285 -9.30 -18.43 15.18
CA LEU A 285 -9.03 -18.75 16.59
C LEU A 285 -7.88 -19.77 16.65
N LEU A 286 -6.64 -19.27 16.61
CA LEU A 286 -5.41 -20.06 16.54
C LEU A 286 -5.26 -21.05 17.70
N ASP A 287 -5.60 -20.65 18.92
CA ASP A 287 -5.51 -21.53 20.09
C ASP A 287 -6.42 -22.76 19.96
N ARG A 288 -7.66 -22.56 19.49
CA ARG A 288 -8.61 -23.63 19.22
C ARG A 288 -8.19 -24.49 18.03
N LEU A 289 -7.73 -23.87 16.95
CA LEU A 289 -7.23 -24.59 15.77
C LEU A 289 -6.04 -25.50 16.11
N ARG A 290 -5.10 -25.03 16.93
CA ARG A 290 -3.98 -25.84 17.42
C ARG A 290 -4.47 -27.03 18.25
N ARG A 291 -5.42 -26.83 19.17
CA ARG A 291 -6.01 -27.92 19.97
C ARG A 291 -6.74 -28.96 19.12
N LEU A 292 -7.38 -28.53 18.03
CA LEU A 292 -8.05 -29.43 17.07
C LEU A 292 -7.09 -30.15 16.12
N GLY A 293 -5.79 -29.86 16.17
CA GLY A 293 -4.83 -30.45 15.25
C GLY A 293 -5.00 -29.97 13.81
N TRP A 294 -5.22 -28.66 13.61
CA TRP A 294 -5.45 -28.05 12.29
C TRP A 294 -4.46 -28.54 11.22
N GLU A 295 -3.16 -28.59 11.54
CA GLU A 295 -2.12 -29.05 10.61
C GLU A 295 -2.41 -30.44 10.03
N GLN A 296 -2.74 -31.39 10.90
CA GLN A 296 -3.08 -32.74 10.50
C GLN A 296 -4.40 -32.78 9.71
N MET A 297 -5.39 -32.01 10.16
CA MET A 297 -6.73 -31.96 9.56
C MET A 297 -6.69 -31.51 8.09
N TRP A 298 -6.01 -30.40 7.79
CA TRP A 298 -5.95 -29.91 6.42
C TRP A 298 -5.03 -30.77 5.55
N ARG A 299 -3.94 -31.33 6.10
CA ARG A 299 -3.02 -32.21 5.35
C ARG A 299 -3.73 -33.48 4.89
N LEU A 300 -4.41 -34.18 5.79
CA LEU A 300 -5.18 -35.40 5.46
C LEU A 300 -6.30 -35.10 4.47
N THR A 301 -6.93 -33.93 4.57
CA THR A 301 -7.96 -33.50 3.61
C THR A 301 -7.36 -33.24 2.24
N ALA A 302 -6.25 -32.51 2.16
CA ALA A 302 -5.58 -32.22 0.90
C ALA A 302 -5.08 -33.51 0.21
N GLU A 303 -4.44 -34.43 0.94
CA GLU A 303 -4.01 -35.73 0.42
C GLU A 303 -5.20 -36.52 -0.17
N ARG A 304 -6.32 -36.55 0.55
CA ARG A 304 -7.53 -37.24 0.10
C ARG A 304 -8.08 -36.65 -1.19
N GLU A 305 -8.27 -35.34 -1.24
CA GLU A 305 -8.91 -34.69 -2.40
C GLU A 305 -7.98 -34.66 -3.62
N LEU A 306 -6.67 -34.55 -3.42
CA LEU A 306 -5.69 -34.59 -4.52
C LEU A 306 -5.69 -35.90 -5.30
N MET A 307 -6.10 -37.02 -4.70
CA MET A 307 -6.30 -38.29 -5.43
C MET A 307 -7.31 -38.16 -6.57
N SER A 308 -8.27 -37.23 -6.48
CA SER A 308 -9.32 -37.04 -7.49
C SER A 308 -9.25 -35.70 -8.23
N MET A 309 -8.61 -34.68 -7.66
CA MET A 309 -8.55 -33.32 -8.20
C MET A 309 -7.22 -32.99 -8.89
N LEU A 310 -6.17 -33.77 -8.64
CA LEU A 310 -4.79 -33.63 -9.16
C LEU A 310 -4.03 -32.37 -8.69
N SER A 311 -4.71 -31.24 -8.52
CA SER A 311 -4.10 -29.96 -8.11
C SER A 311 -5.13 -29.00 -7.51
N THR A 312 -4.71 -28.11 -6.64
CA THR A 312 -5.52 -26.93 -6.24
C THR A 312 -5.59 -25.93 -7.39
N SER A 313 -6.74 -25.26 -7.53
CA SER A 313 -6.93 -24.15 -8.48
C SER A 313 -6.92 -22.79 -7.78
N LEU A 314 -7.50 -22.73 -6.59
CA LEU A 314 -7.56 -21.53 -5.74
C LEU A 314 -6.72 -21.70 -4.47
N ALA A 315 -5.60 -22.41 -4.57
CA ALA A 315 -4.60 -22.62 -3.51
C ALA A 315 -5.23 -23.04 -2.16
N ASP A 316 -4.95 -22.29 -1.09
CA ASP A 316 -5.45 -22.56 0.26
C ASP A 316 -6.98 -22.57 0.34
N GLN A 317 -7.66 -21.74 -0.47
CA GLN A 317 -9.11 -21.61 -0.49
C GLN A 317 -9.79 -22.95 -0.75
N ASP A 318 -9.25 -23.74 -1.68
CA ASP A 318 -9.78 -25.07 -2.01
C ASP A 318 -9.68 -26.03 -0.82
N ILE A 319 -8.56 -25.98 -0.09
CA ILE A 319 -8.32 -26.86 1.07
C ILE A 319 -9.16 -26.43 2.28
N PHE A 320 -9.25 -25.12 2.56
CA PHE A 320 -10.16 -24.58 3.59
C PHE A 320 -11.60 -25.02 3.34
N ASN A 321 -12.07 -24.88 2.09
CA ASN A 321 -13.43 -25.29 1.72
C ASN A 321 -13.65 -26.81 1.88
N ALA A 322 -12.68 -27.63 1.49
CA ALA A 322 -12.77 -29.08 1.64
C ALA A 322 -12.82 -29.51 3.11
N VAL A 323 -12.03 -28.87 3.99
CA VAL A 323 -12.09 -29.13 5.43
C VAL A 323 -13.45 -28.73 6.02
N ILE A 324 -13.94 -27.52 5.68
CA ILE A 324 -15.24 -27.03 6.14
C ILE A 324 -16.40 -27.88 5.61
N LYS A 325 -16.25 -28.47 4.42
CA LYS A 325 -17.25 -29.40 3.88
C LYS A 325 -17.35 -30.68 4.72
N GLN A 326 -16.25 -31.15 5.29
CA GLN A 326 -16.23 -32.33 6.17
C GLN A 326 -16.81 -32.00 7.55
N ASP A 327 -16.52 -30.83 8.10
CA ASP A 327 -17.11 -30.33 9.36
C ASP A 327 -17.61 -28.88 9.23
N PRO A 328 -18.89 -28.70 8.83
CA PRO A 328 -19.50 -27.38 8.72
C PRO A 328 -19.62 -26.61 10.04
N SER A 329 -19.46 -27.27 11.20
CA SER A 329 -19.60 -26.62 12.50
C SER A 329 -18.41 -25.72 12.86
N LEU A 330 -17.29 -25.89 12.16
CA LEU A 330 -16.07 -25.10 12.34
C LEU A 330 -16.18 -23.65 11.86
N VAL A 331 -17.09 -23.36 10.92
CA VAL A 331 -17.16 -22.06 10.25
C VAL A 331 -18.22 -21.14 10.83
N TYR A 332 -17.83 -19.90 11.12
CA TYR A 332 -18.72 -18.77 11.30
C TYR A 332 -18.87 -18.03 9.98
N ARG A 333 -20.10 -17.91 9.48
CA ARG A 333 -20.37 -17.21 8.22
C ARG A 333 -20.42 -15.70 8.46
N LEU A 334 -19.42 -14.99 7.95
CA LEU A 334 -19.37 -13.53 7.99
C LEU A 334 -20.39 -12.93 7.00
N PRO A 335 -21.03 -11.80 7.37
CA PRO A 335 -21.78 -10.98 6.42
C PRO A 335 -20.92 -10.59 5.22
N CYS A 336 -21.53 -10.52 4.04
CA CYS A 336 -20.78 -10.46 2.79
C CYS A 336 -20.06 -9.13 2.53
N PHE A 337 -20.47 -8.06 3.22
CA PHE A 337 -19.79 -6.77 3.18
C PHE A 337 -18.40 -6.73 3.85
N TRP A 338 -18.05 -7.76 4.63
CA TRP A 338 -16.70 -7.93 5.20
C TRP A 338 -15.69 -8.48 4.19
N ASN A 339 -16.12 -8.82 2.97
CA ASN A 339 -15.26 -9.26 1.86
C ASN A 339 -16.05 -9.15 0.55
N VAL A 340 -16.29 -7.92 0.08
CA VAL A 340 -16.94 -7.64 -1.20
C VAL A 340 -15.98 -7.98 -2.33
N GLN A 341 -16.27 -9.08 -3.02
CA GLN A 341 -15.36 -9.70 -4.00
C GLN A 341 -15.58 -9.12 -5.39
N LEU A 342 -14.57 -8.45 -5.92
CA LEU A 342 -14.57 -7.83 -7.25
C LEU A 342 -13.88 -8.75 -8.27
N SER A 343 -14.63 -9.72 -8.79
CA SER A 343 -14.21 -10.65 -9.83
C SER A 343 -15.07 -10.57 -11.09
N ASP A 344 -14.61 -11.19 -12.17
CA ASP A 344 -15.49 -11.51 -13.29
C ASP A 344 -16.62 -12.43 -12.79
N HIS A 345 -17.86 -12.21 -13.24
CA HIS A 345 -19.06 -12.98 -12.83
C HIS A 345 -19.39 -12.98 -11.33
N THR A 346 -18.88 -11.99 -10.57
CA THR A 346 -19.26 -11.81 -9.17
C THR A 346 -20.74 -11.42 -9.02
N ARG A 347 -21.35 -11.81 -7.90
CA ARG A 347 -22.69 -11.40 -7.43
C ARG A 347 -22.62 -10.42 -6.27
N SER A 348 -21.50 -9.71 -6.15
CA SER A 348 -21.20 -8.83 -5.02
C SER A 348 -22.16 -7.64 -4.87
N GLU A 349 -22.90 -7.26 -5.92
CA GLU A 349 -23.85 -6.13 -5.90
C GLU A 349 -24.86 -6.20 -4.73
N GLN A 350 -25.24 -7.42 -4.30
CA GLN A 350 -26.16 -7.63 -3.19
C GLN A 350 -25.56 -7.29 -1.81
N CYS A 351 -24.24 -7.07 -1.73
CA CYS A 351 -23.52 -6.84 -0.48
C CYS A 351 -23.28 -5.37 -0.15
N TYR A 352 -23.66 -4.46 -1.04
CA TYR A 352 -23.48 -3.02 -0.87
C TYR A 352 -24.67 -2.23 -1.46
N THR A 353 -25.86 -2.83 -1.45
CA THR A 353 -27.10 -2.16 -1.88
C THR A 353 -27.43 -0.94 -1.01
N GLU A 354 -27.00 -0.94 0.26
CA GLU A 354 -26.99 0.22 1.13
C GLU A 354 -25.54 0.68 1.35
N LEU A 355 -25.22 1.96 1.10
CA LEU A 355 -23.84 2.47 1.17
C LEU A 355 -23.22 2.35 2.57
N SER A 356 -24.05 2.35 3.62
CA SER A 356 -23.66 2.12 5.02
C SER A 356 -23.09 0.73 5.30
N ASP A 357 -23.30 -0.22 4.38
CA ASP A 357 -22.85 -1.60 4.58
C ASP A 357 -21.44 -1.86 4.07
N LEU A 358 -20.86 -1.02 3.21
CA LEU A 358 -19.56 -1.33 2.60
C LEU A 358 -18.40 -1.21 3.59
N LYS A 359 -17.78 -2.33 3.96
CA LYS A 359 -16.68 -2.37 4.94
C LYS A 359 -15.33 -2.76 4.37
N VAL A 360 -15.29 -3.81 3.55
CA VAL A 360 -14.03 -4.35 3.01
C VAL A 360 -14.21 -4.75 1.55
N ILE A 361 -13.36 -4.20 0.70
CA ILE A 361 -13.33 -4.44 -0.74
C ILE A 361 -12.17 -5.38 -1.05
N HIS A 362 -12.41 -6.39 -1.89
CA HIS A 362 -11.40 -7.36 -2.27
C HIS A 362 -11.24 -7.41 -3.80
N TRP A 363 -10.06 -7.03 -4.28
CA TRP A 363 -9.70 -7.00 -5.71
C TRP A 363 -9.22 -8.37 -6.20
N ASN A 364 -10.00 -9.42 -5.93
CA ASN A 364 -9.62 -10.82 -6.14
C ASN A 364 -9.48 -11.24 -7.62
N SER A 365 -9.94 -10.44 -8.57
CA SER A 365 -9.69 -10.68 -10.00
C SER A 365 -8.20 -10.58 -10.35
N PRO A 366 -7.66 -11.44 -11.23
CA PRO A 366 -6.35 -11.21 -11.86
C PRO A 366 -6.28 -9.89 -12.63
N LYS A 367 -7.42 -9.37 -13.10
CA LYS A 367 -7.51 -8.07 -13.78
C LYS A 367 -7.44 -6.88 -12.81
N LYS A 368 -7.53 -7.12 -11.49
CA LYS A 368 -7.52 -6.10 -10.42
C LYS A 368 -8.47 -4.95 -10.76
N LEU A 369 -7.97 -3.72 -10.81
CA LEU A 369 -8.72 -2.52 -11.13
C LEU A 369 -9.39 -2.52 -12.51
N ARG A 370 -8.98 -3.40 -13.43
CA ARG A 370 -9.54 -3.53 -14.80
C ARG A 370 -10.75 -4.47 -14.88
N VAL A 371 -11.19 -5.04 -13.76
CA VAL A 371 -12.41 -5.86 -13.73
C VAL A 371 -13.63 -5.06 -14.19
N LYS A 372 -14.56 -5.70 -14.90
CA LYS A 372 -15.83 -5.06 -15.27
C LYS A 372 -16.84 -5.28 -14.15
N ASN A 373 -17.27 -4.21 -13.51
CA ASN A 373 -18.34 -4.22 -12.51
C ASN A 373 -19.17 -2.94 -12.68
N LYS A 374 -20.48 -3.00 -12.42
CA LYS A 374 -21.41 -1.88 -12.55
C LYS A 374 -20.96 -0.63 -11.78
N HIS A 375 -20.36 -0.82 -10.61
CA HIS A 375 -19.90 0.23 -9.70
C HIS A 375 -18.37 0.33 -9.64
N VAL A 376 -17.66 -0.18 -10.66
CA VAL A 376 -16.18 -0.27 -10.65
C VAL A 376 -15.50 1.09 -10.46
N GLU A 377 -16.07 2.18 -10.99
CA GLU A 377 -15.48 3.52 -10.87
C GLU A 377 -15.42 3.99 -9.41
N PHE A 378 -16.50 3.78 -8.65
CA PHE A 378 -16.54 4.09 -7.23
C PHE A 378 -15.46 3.30 -6.46
N PHE A 379 -15.39 1.98 -6.65
CA PHE A 379 -14.38 1.16 -5.98
C PHE A 379 -12.97 1.56 -6.39
N ARG A 380 -12.74 1.85 -7.68
CA ARG A 380 -11.44 2.26 -8.19
C ARG A 380 -11.02 3.59 -7.57
N ASN A 381 -11.93 4.55 -7.45
CA ASN A 381 -11.64 5.84 -6.81
C ASN A 381 -11.30 5.67 -5.33
N LEU A 382 -12.01 4.79 -4.62
CA LEU A 382 -11.69 4.46 -3.22
C LEU A 382 -10.29 3.84 -3.09
N TYR A 383 -9.94 2.88 -3.96
CA TYR A 383 -8.60 2.29 -3.99
C TYR A 383 -7.52 3.33 -4.32
N LEU A 384 -7.75 4.15 -5.35
CA LEU A 384 -6.81 5.19 -5.78
C LEU A 384 -6.59 6.23 -4.68
N THR A 385 -7.63 6.55 -3.90
CA THR A 385 -7.52 7.43 -2.72
C THR A 385 -6.42 6.93 -1.78
N PHE A 386 -6.46 5.66 -1.38
CA PHE A 386 -5.45 5.11 -0.47
C PHE A 386 -4.11 4.81 -1.14
N LEU A 387 -4.11 4.51 -2.43
CA LEU A 387 -2.89 4.32 -3.20
C LEU A 387 -2.05 5.62 -3.22
N GLU A 388 -2.69 6.75 -3.49
CA GLU A 388 -2.09 8.08 -3.62
C GLU A 388 -2.02 8.85 -2.29
N TYR A 389 -2.72 8.37 -1.25
CA TYR A 389 -2.70 8.96 0.09
C TYR A 389 -1.28 9.10 0.63
N ASP A 390 -0.94 10.28 1.13
CA ASP A 390 0.36 10.55 1.73
C ASP A 390 0.53 9.76 3.03
N GLY A 391 1.42 8.77 2.99
CA GLY A 391 1.67 7.90 4.13
C GLY A 391 2.23 8.62 5.36
N ASN A 392 2.91 9.76 5.18
CA ASN A 392 3.54 10.50 6.28
C ASN A 392 2.48 11.14 7.20
N LEU A 393 1.26 11.35 6.70
CA LEU A 393 0.14 11.86 7.49
C LEU A 393 -0.34 10.86 8.56
N LEU A 394 0.09 9.60 8.46
CA LEU A 394 -0.17 8.54 9.44
C LEU A 394 0.85 8.50 10.59
N HIS A 395 1.89 9.35 10.59
CA HIS A 395 2.82 9.50 11.73
C HIS A 395 2.16 10.08 12.98
N ARG A 396 1.03 10.79 12.83
CA ARG A 396 0.35 11.46 13.94
C ARG A 396 -0.49 10.46 14.74
N GLU A 397 -0.35 10.51 16.06
CA GLU A 397 -1.15 9.69 16.96
C GLU A 397 -2.58 10.23 17.04
N LEU A 398 -3.53 9.52 16.45
CA LEU A 398 -4.95 9.92 16.39
C LEU A 398 -5.73 9.58 17.66
N PHE A 399 -5.22 8.64 18.46
CA PHE A 399 -5.82 8.22 19.72
C PHE A 399 -4.71 7.83 20.69
N GLY A 400 -4.73 8.43 21.88
CA GLY A 400 -3.79 8.08 22.93
C GLY A 400 -4.16 6.73 23.54
N CYS A 401 -3.23 5.79 23.47
CA CYS A 401 -3.17 4.63 24.35
C CYS A 401 -1.95 4.79 25.25
N ALA A 402 -2.09 4.52 26.54
CA ALA A 402 -0.92 4.35 27.41
C ALA A 402 -0.20 3.06 26.99
N SER A 403 0.51 3.07 25.87
CA SER A 403 1.32 1.95 25.39
C SER A 403 2.78 2.15 25.76
N LEU A 404 3.45 1.00 25.96
CA LEU A 404 4.86 0.87 26.34
C LEU A 404 5.77 1.87 25.61
N PRO A 405 6.73 2.51 26.32
CA PRO A 405 7.67 3.44 25.72
C PRO A 405 8.40 2.75 24.56
N SER A 406 8.36 3.37 23.38
CA SER A 406 9.26 3.03 22.28
C SER A 406 10.46 3.98 22.35
N PRO A 407 11.61 3.55 22.91
CA PRO A 407 12.71 4.45 23.29
C PRO A 407 13.27 5.36 22.17
N PRO A 408 13.33 4.95 20.88
CA PRO A 408 13.83 5.85 19.82
C PRO A 408 12.86 7.02 19.54
N ARG A 409 11.56 6.78 19.71
CA ARG A 409 10.51 7.72 19.31
C ARG A 409 10.25 8.79 20.35
N ASP A 410 10.32 8.43 21.63
CA ASP A 410 10.21 9.39 22.72
C ASP A 410 11.36 10.41 22.66
N GLN A 411 12.53 10.01 22.15
CA GLN A 411 13.65 10.92 21.94
C GLN A 411 13.43 11.83 20.74
N LEU A 412 12.95 11.29 19.61
CA LEU A 412 12.67 12.10 18.42
C LEU A 412 11.54 13.12 18.65
N GLN A 413 10.45 12.70 19.29
CA GLN A 413 9.32 13.58 19.59
C GLN A 413 9.75 14.72 20.52
N ARG A 414 10.51 14.41 21.59
CA ARG A 414 11.09 15.44 22.47
C ARG A 414 12.05 16.36 21.72
N ALA A 415 12.93 15.81 20.90
CA ALA A 415 13.86 16.62 20.11
C ALA A 415 13.15 17.57 19.14
N LEU A 416 11.99 17.20 18.60
CA LEU A 416 11.15 18.05 17.77
C LEU A 416 10.41 19.12 18.58
N GLU A 417 9.90 18.78 19.77
CA GLU A 417 9.24 19.70 20.70
C GLU A 417 10.22 20.72 21.31
N ASP A 418 11.49 20.34 21.46
CA ASP A 418 12.57 21.20 21.95
C ASP A 418 13.11 22.18 20.89
N LEU A 419 12.62 22.12 19.64
CA LEU A 419 13.02 23.07 18.59
C LEU A 419 12.37 24.44 18.80
N ASP A 420 13.20 25.48 18.85
CA ASP A 420 12.76 26.88 18.87
C ASP A 420 12.36 27.34 17.46
N GLU A 421 11.07 27.62 17.25
CA GLU A 421 10.52 28.08 15.96
C GLU A 421 11.09 29.45 15.53
N ASP A 422 11.56 30.27 16.48
CA ASP A 422 12.17 31.57 16.19
C ASP A 422 13.66 31.45 15.81
N ASP A 423 14.25 30.25 15.86
CA ASP A 423 15.64 30.02 15.48
C ASP A 423 15.82 30.12 13.95
N PRO A 424 16.75 30.97 13.44
CA PRO A 424 17.01 31.10 12.00
C PRO A 424 17.42 29.80 11.29
N CYS A 425 17.90 28.81 12.04
CA CYS A 425 18.29 27.48 11.57
C CYS A 425 17.25 26.39 11.95
N TYR A 426 16.04 26.78 12.38
CA TYR A 426 14.95 25.87 12.74
C TYR A 426 14.72 24.82 11.65
N ASP A 427 14.57 25.26 10.40
CA ASP A 427 14.32 24.41 9.26
C ASP A 427 15.41 23.34 9.06
N PHE A 428 16.68 23.72 9.18
CA PHE A 428 17.79 22.77 9.07
C PHE A 428 17.83 21.76 10.22
N ARG A 429 17.51 22.20 11.44
CA ARG A 429 17.43 21.30 12.60
C ARG A 429 16.24 20.35 12.50
N GLN A 430 15.09 20.86 12.06
CA GLN A 430 13.91 20.04 11.78
C GLN A 430 14.24 19.00 10.70
N GLN A 431 14.93 19.38 9.62
CA GLN A 431 15.38 18.44 8.59
C GLN A 431 16.37 17.39 9.10
N HIS A 432 17.27 17.76 10.01
CA HIS A 432 18.21 16.82 10.60
C HIS A 432 17.51 15.73 11.42
N LEU A 433 16.41 16.08 12.10
CA LEU A 433 15.58 15.15 12.86
C LEU A 433 14.58 14.39 11.99
N MET A 434 14.30 14.89 10.78
CA MET A 434 13.32 14.29 9.88
C MET A 434 13.76 12.90 9.42
N GLN A 435 12.87 11.94 9.59
CA GLN A 435 13.06 10.59 9.08
C GLN A 435 12.12 10.34 7.93
N HIS A 436 12.68 10.24 6.73
CA HIS A 436 11.91 9.93 5.54
C HIS A 436 11.49 8.46 5.52
N ARG A 437 10.24 8.21 5.14
CA ARG A 437 9.76 6.88 4.78
C ARG A 437 10.45 6.39 3.49
N ILE A 438 10.92 5.15 3.50
CA ILE A 438 11.70 4.56 2.40
C ILE A 438 11.06 3.25 1.94
N HIS A 439 10.87 3.09 0.63
CA HIS A 439 10.46 1.84 0.00
C HIS A 439 11.57 1.35 -0.94
N LEU A 440 12.29 0.30 -0.54
CA LEU A 440 13.36 -0.26 -1.37
C LEU A 440 12.78 -1.11 -2.50
N PHE A 441 13.51 -1.22 -3.62
CA PHE A 441 13.18 -2.13 -4.74
C PHE A 441 11.70 -2.05 -5.17
N PHE A 442 11.23 -0.84 -5.46
CA PHE A 442 9.84 -0.54 -5.80
C PHE A 442 9.36 -1.24 -7.09
N LEU A 443 10.31 -1.53 -7.99
CA LEU A 443 10.13 -2.35 -9.18
C LEU A 443 10.92 -3.66 -9.05
N GLN A 444 10.63 -4.62 -9.93
CA GLN A 444 11.33 -5.90 -9.96
C GLN A 444 12.84 -5.69 -10.15
N TYR A 445 13.63 -6.17 -9.19
CA TYR A 445 15.08 -6.15 -9.26
C TYR A 445 15.65 -7.57 -9.17
N GLU A 446 16.52 -7.91 -10.12
CA GLU A 446 17.23 -9.17 -10.23
C GLU A 446 18.68 -8.88 -10.62
N PHE A 447 19.60 -9.09 -9.68
CA PHE A 447 21.04 -9.07 -9.92
C PHE A 447 21.67 -10.25 -9.17
N LEU A 448 22.60 -10.94 -9.81
CA LEU A 448 23.12 -12.22 -9.33
C LEU A 448 23.92 -12.05 -8.04
N ALA A 449 23.72 -12.97 -7.09
CA ALA A 449 24.40 -13.00 -5.79
C ALA A 449 25.91 -13.31 -5.85
N LEU A 450 26.45 -13.61 -7.04
CA LEU A 450 27.88 -13.77 -7.30
C LEU A 450 28.32 -12.72 -8.34
N PRO A 451 28.31 -11.42 -7.98
CA PRO A 451 28.84 -10.39 -8.86
C PRO A 451 30.30 -10.73 -9.22
N ASN A 452 30.70 -10.39 -10.45
CA ASN A 452 32.11 -10.46 -10.78
C ASN A 452 32.88 -9.53 -9.82
N PRO A 453 34.06 -9.94 -9.30
CA PRO A 453 34.84 -9.10 -8.39
C PRO A 453 35.20 -7.71 -8.97
N THR A 454 35.01 -7.48 -10.27
CA THR A 454 35.23 -6.18 -10.90
C THR A 454 33.95 -5.46 -11.34
N ASP A 455 32.75 -6.02 -11.07
CA ASP A 455 31.50 -5.33 -11.42
C ASP A 455 31.38 -3.98 -10.67
N VAL A 456 30.82 -3.00 -11.37
CA VAL A 456 30.62 -1.63 -10.87
C VAL A 456 29.13 -1.30 -10.91
N THR A 457 28.57 -0.78 -9.80
CA THR A 457 27.19 -0.28 -9.80
C THR A 457 27.17 1.21 -10.08
N LEU A 458 26.39 1.65 -11.07
CA LEU A 458 26.11 3.08 -11.23
C LEU A 458 25.12 3.50 -10.15
N VAL A 459 25.48 4.52 -9.38
CA VAL A 459 24.64 5.06 -8.32
C VAL A 459 24.28 6.49 -8.64
N ALA A 460 22.98 6.78 -8.62
CA ALA A 460 22.46 8.13 -8.79
C ALA A 460 21.19 8.33 -7.95
N GLN A 461 20.77 9.58 -7.88
CA GLN A 461 19.54 9.98 -7.21
C GLN A 461 18.82 11.01 -8.09
N LEU A 462 17.49 11.04 -8.02
CA LEU A 462 16.68 11.92 -8.85
C LEU A 462 15.30 12.22 -8.28
N SER A 463 14.71 13.29 -8.76
CA SER A 463 13.30 13.65 -8.60
C SER A 463 12.50 13.39 -9.87
N MET A 464 11.18 13.58 -9.77
CA MET A 464 10.22 13.34 -10.85
C MET A 464 10.54 14.11 -12.15
N ASP A 465 11.10 15.33 -12.06
CA ASP A 465 11.44 16.20 -13.19
C ASP A 465 12.68 15.75 -14.00
N ARG A 466 13.36 14.67 -13.55
CA ARG A 466 14.55 14.10 -14.20
C ARG A 466 14.35 12.68 -14.73
N LEU A 467 13.13 12.17 -14.72
CA LEU A 467 12.82 10.81 -15.18
C LEU A 467 13.26 10.54 -16.64
N GLN A 468 13.23 11.56 -17.49
CA GLN A 468 13.68 11.48 -18.88
C GLN A 468 15.12 10.99 -19.05
N MET A 469 15.97 11.13 -18.03
CA MET A 469 17.36 10.67 -18.07
C MET A 469 17.48 9.14 -17.92
N LEU A 470 16.49 8.48 -17.30
CA LEU A 470 16.59 7.08 -16.93
C LEU A 470 16.80 6.14 -18.12
N GLU A 471 16.02 6.31 -19.19
CA GLU A 471 16.18 5.46 -20.36
C GLU A 471 17.54 5.64 -21.02
N ALA A 472 18.04 6.88 -21.08
CA ALA A 472 19.35 7.16 -21.67
C ALA A 472 20.46 6.50 -20.85
N ILE A 473 20.41 6.62 -19.52
CA ILE A 473 21.37 5.98 -18.62
C ILE A 473 21.32 4.46 -18.77
N CYS A 474 20.14 3.84 -18.78
CA CYS A 474 20.01 2.38 -18.95
C CYS A 474 20.54 1.91 -20.32
N ARG A 475 20.44 2.71 -21.38
CA ARG A 475 21.03 2.37 -22.69
C ARG A 475 22.56 2.46 -22.69
N HIS A 476 23.12 3.38 -21.89
CA HIS A 476 24.57 3.65 -21.86
C HIS A 476 25.32 2.80 -20.84
N TRP A 477 24.63 2.30 -19.81
CA TRP A 477 25.21 1.52 -18.72
C TRP A 477 24.65 0.10 -18.71
N ALA A 478 25.47 -0.86 -19.18
CA ALA A 478 25.09 -2.28 -19.21
C ALA A 478 25.14 -2.97 -17.83
N GLY A 479 25.87 -2.37 -16.88
CA GLY A 479 26.04 -2.90 -15.52
C GLY A 479 24.84 -2.69 -14.61
N PRO A 480 24.92 -3.14 -13.34
CA PRO A 480 23.89 -2.86 -12.35
C PRO A 480 23.77 -1.35 -12.07
N ILE A 481 22.56 -0.92 -11.77
CA ILE A 481 22.22 0.47 -11.43
C ILE A 481 21.45 0.49 -10.09
N SER A 482 21.74 1.45 -9.22
CA SER A 482 20.96 1.73 -8.01
C SER A 482 20.55 3.20 -7.96
N LEU A 483 19.24 3.44 -7.87
CA LEU A 483 18.63 4.77 -7.94
C LEU A 483 17.77 5.05 -6.71
N ALA A 484 18.00 6.19 -6.07
CA ALA A 484 17.07 6.74 -5.09
C ALA A 484 16.20 7.82 -5.74
N LEU A 485 14.88 7.62 -5.70
CA LEU A 485 13.88 8.51 -6.30
C LEU A 485 13.14 9.27 -5.20
N TYR A 486 13.22 10.59 -5.21
CA TYR A 486 12.52 11.46 -4.26
C TYR A 486 11.12 11.82 -4.78
N MET A 487 10.09 11.14 -4.27
CA MET A 487 8.73 11.17 -4.84
C MET A 487 7.64 11.16 -3.75
N SER A 488 6.51 11.80 -4.02
CA SER A 488 5.27 11.56 -3.27
C SER A 488 4.68 10.20 -3.61
N ASP A 489 3.70 9.73 -2.83
CA ASP A 489 2.98 8.49 -3.14
C ASP A 489 2.31 8.52 -4.52
N ALA A 490 1.69 9.65 -4.89
CA ALA A 490 1.10 9.84 -6.21
C ALA A 490 2.15 9.80 -7.33
N GLU A 491 3.28 10.48 -7.17
CA GLU A 491 4.38 10.46 -8.13
C GLU A 491 4.99 9.05 -8.27
N ALA A 492 5.11 8.29 -7.18
CA ALA A 492 5.58 6.91 -7.24
C ALA A 492 4.66 6.02 -8.12
N GLN A 493 3.34 6.26 -8.10
CA GLN A 493 2.41 5.57 -9.00
C GLN A 493 2.54 6.04 -10.45
N GLN A 494 2.77 7.33 -10.67
CA GLN A 494 3.06 7.84 -12.01
C GLN A 494 4.36 7.24 -12.56
N PHE A 495 5.40 7.14 -11.73
CA PHE A 495 6.65 6.49 -12.06
C PHE A 495 6.46 5.00 -12.40
N LEU A 496 5.67 4.26 -11.62
CA LEU A 496 5.34 2.86 -11.93
C LEU A 496 4.75 2.72 -13.33
N ARG A 497 3.79 3.58 -13.70
CA ARG A 497 3.17 3.57 -15.04
C ARG A 497 4.17 3.95 -16.13
N TYR A 498 5.01 4.96 -15.88
CA TYR A 498 6.07 5.38 -16.79
C TYR A 498 7.07 4.24 -17.06
N ALA A 499 7.60 3.61 -16.01
CA ALA A 499 8.55 2.52 -16.14
C ALA A 499 7.96 1.28 -16.83
N GLN A 500 6.69 0.95 -16.55
CA GLN A 500 5.98 -0.16 -17.21
C GLN A 500 5.67 0.11 -18.68
N ALA A 501 5.49 1.37 -19.08
CA ALA A 501 5.24 1.75 -20.47
C ALA A 501 6.51 1.85 -21.31
N SER A 502 7.67 2.04 -20.66
CA SER A 502 8.97 2.08 -21.33
C SER A 502 9.49 0.67 -21.62
N GLU A 503 9.74 0.35 -22.89
CA GLU A 503 10.34 -0.93 -23.30
C GLU A 503 11.74 -1.12 -22.70
N VAL A 504 12.50 -0.03 -22.53
CA VAL A 504 13.84 -0.09 -21.94
C VAL A 504 13.76 -0.40 -20.46
N LEU A 505 13.03 0.40 -19.69
CA LEU A 505 13.00 0.26 -18.23
C LEU A 505 12.31 -1.04 -17.79
N SER A 506 11.27 -1.48 -18.50
CA SER A 506 10.58 -2.73 -18.20
C SER A 506 11.40 -3.98 -18.52
N ALA A 507 12.32 -3.91 -19.50
CA ALA A 507 13.22 -5.01 -19.85
C ALA A 507 14.43 -5.14 -18.91
N HIS A 508 14.90 -4.03 -18.32
CA HIS A 508 16.08 -4.02 -17.45
C HIS A 508 15.73 -4.39 -16.01
N ARG A 509 16.12 -5.60 -15.60
CA ARG A 509 15.91 -6.10 -14.22
C ARG A 509 17.08 -5.82 -13.29
N ASN A 510 18.21 -5.35 -13.78
CA ASN A 510 19.40 -5.00 -13.01
C ASN A 510 19.42 -3.55 -12.51
N VAL A 511 18.25 -2.88 -12.47
CA VAL A 511 18.10 -1.51 -11.96
C VAL A 511 17.29 -1.53 -10.68
N ALA A 512 17.92 -1.15 -9.56
CA ALA A 512 17.26 -1.02 -8.27
C ALA A 512 16.65 0.37 -8.14
N TYR A 513 15.33 0.43 -7.96
CA TYR A 513 14.60 1.69 -7.77
C TYR A 513 14.14 1.78 -6.31
N HIS A 514 14.67 2.73 -5.55
CA HIS A 514 14.33 2.97 -4.15
C HIS A 514 13.53 4.27 -4.04
N ILE A 515 12.30 4.23 -3.55
CA ILE A 515 11.51 5.43 -3.32
C ILE A 515 11.83 5.97 -1.93
N VAL A 516 12.24 7.24 -1.86
CA VAL A 516 12.30 8.00 -0.62
C VAL A 516 11.16 9.01 -0.68
N TYR A 517 10.19 8.86 0.23
CA TYR A 517 8.97 9.65 0.15
C TYR A 517 9.22 11.11 0.53
N LYS A 518 8.64 12.02 -0.28
CA LYS A 518 8.75 13.47 -0.07
C LYS A 518 8.23 13.87 1.29
N GLU A 519 9.05 14.60 2.04
CA GLU A 519 8.66 15.21 3.31
C GLU A 519 9.55 16.44 3.57
N GLY A 520 8.98 17.49 4.16
CA GLY A 520 9.70 18.74 4.38
C GLY A 520 9.91 19.55 3.10
N GLN A 521 10.71 20.62 3.21
CA GLN A 521 10.91 21.60 2.15
C GLN A 521 12.18 21.34 1.32
N PHE A 522 13.13 20.60 1.86
CA PHE A 522 14.46 20.44 1.26
C PHE A 522 14.58 19.16 0.46
N TYR A 523 15.55 19.16 -0.45
CA TYR A 523 15.95 18.00 -1.21
C TYR A 523 17.08 17.26 -0.47
N PRO A 524 16.84 16.08 0.12
CA PRO A 524 17.79 15.45 1.03
C PRO A 524 18.85 14.64 0.26
N ILE A 525 19.70 15.33 -0.51
CA ILE A 525 20.64 14.71 -1.48
C ILE A 525 21.54 13.63 -0.87
N ASN A 526 22.07 13.86 0.33
CA ASN A 526 22.96 12.91 1.00
C ASN A 526 22.22 11.66 1.48
N LEU A 527 20.99 11.82 1.99
CA LEU A 527 20.15 10.69 2.34
C LEU A 527 19.84 9.84 1.11
N LEU A 528 19.45 10.46 0.00
CA LEU A 528 19.14 9.76 -1.25
C LEU A 528 20.36 8.98 -1.77
N ARG A 529 21.54 9.61 -1.81
CA ARG A 529 22.80 8.93 -2.19
C ARG A 529 23.08 7.75 -1.27
N ASN A 530 22.93 7.92 0.05
CA ASN A 530 23.17 6.86 1.02
C ASN A 530 22.19 5.69 0.86
N VAL A 531 20.91 5.95 0.58
CA VAL A 531 19.91 4.90 0.31
C VAL A 531 20.31 4.08 -0.91
N ALA A 532 20.71 4.75 -2.01
CA ALA A 532 21.13 4.05 -3.21
C ALA A 532 22.44 3.27 -3.01
N LEU A 533 23.44 3.86 -2.33
CA LEU A 533 24.72 3.24 -2.01
C LEU A 533 24.57 2.01 -1.09
N ALA A 534 23.76 2.11 -0.04
CA ALA A 534 23.59 1.03 0.94
C ALA A 534 22.96 -0.24 0.35
N ASN A 535 22.34 -0.14 -0.83
CA ASN A 535 21.66 -1.24 -1.50
C ASN A 535 22.38 -1.74 -2.76
N THR A 536 23.65 -1.34 -2.97
CA THR A 536 24.49 -1.91 -4.02
C THR A 536 25.09 -3.25 -3.58
N GLN A 537 25.22 -4.20 -4.51
CA GLN A 537 25.81 -5.51 -4.24
C GLN A 537 27.23 -5.67 -4.81
N THR A 538 27.72 -4.68 -5.57
CA THR A 538 29.05 -4.74 -6.21
C THR A 538 30.15 -4.18 -5.31
N PRO A 539 31.41 -4.62 -5.49
CA PRO A 539 32.54 -4.09 -4.73
C PRO A 539 32.90 -2.65 -5.08
N TYR A 540 32.58 -2.19 -6.29
CA TYR A 540 32.84 -0.83 -6.75
C TYR A 540 31.56 -0.11 -7.14
N VAL A 541 31.57 1.21 -6.98
CA VAL A 541 30.45 2.08 -7.32
C VAL A 541 30.95 3.25 -8.18
N PHE A 542 30.19 3.55 -9.23
CA PHE A 542 30.31 4.78 -10.00
C PHE A 542 29.20 5.74 -9.59
N LEU A 543 29.50 6.62 -8.63
CA LEU A 543 28.55 7.63 -8.13
C LEU A 543 28.51 8.83 -9.08
N THR A 544 27.34 9.16 -9.60
CA THR A 544 27.15 10.27 -10.54
C THR A 544 25.87 11.03 -10.25
N ASP A 545 25.83 12.31 -10.64
CA ASP A 545 24.57 13.03 -10.72
C ASP A 545 23.79 12.57 -11.96
N ILE A 546 22.46 12.61 -11.87
CA ILE A 546 21.56 12.05 -12.89
C ILE A 546 21.66 12.78 -14.25
N ASP A 547 22.14 14.02 -14.24
CA ASP A 547 22.29 14.84 -15.45
C ASP A 547 23.52 14.43 -16.29
N PHE A 548 24.43 13.60 -15.76
CA PHE A 548 25.57 13.09 -16.51
C PHE A 548 25.23 11.76 -17.17
N LEU A 549 25.39 11.72 -18.49
CA LEU A 549 25.23 10.51 -19.28
C LEU A 549 26.59 9.84 -19.49
N PRO A 550 26.81 8.61 -18.99
CA PRO A 550 28.04 7.86 -19.24
C PRO A 550 28.31 7.69 -20.73
N MET A 551 29.56 7.68 -21.17
CA MET A 551 29.86 7.27 -22.55
C MET A 551 29.57 5.76 -22.74
N TYR A 552 29.18 5.37 -23.95
CA TYR A 552 29.03 3.95 -24.29
C TYR A 552 30.32 3.18 -24.00
N GLY A 553 30.18 2.01 -23.36
CA GLY A 553 31.30 1.15 -22.98
C GLY A 553 32.04 1.58 -21.71
N LEU A 554 31.62 2.65 -21.01
CA LEU A 554 32.28 3.06 -19.76
C LEU A 554 32.23 1.95 -18.70
N TYR A 555 31.13 1.20 -18.62
CA TYR A 555 31.02 0.07 -17.70
C TYR A 555 32.14 -0.96 -17.90
N ASP A 556 32.34 -1.39 -19.15
CA ASP A 556 33.37 -2.38 -19.51
C ASP A 556 34.80 -1.82 -19.37
N TYR A 557 34.97 -0.50 -19.44
CA TYR A 557 36.26 0.16 -19.21
C TYR A 557 36.63 0.24 -17.72
N LEU A 558 35.65 0.41 -16.84
CA LEU A 558 35.85 0.48 -15.39
C LEU A 558 36.00 -0.90 -14.73
N ARG A 559 35.45 -1.94 -15.37
CA ARG A 559 35.47 -3.34 -14.97
C ARG A 559 36.76 -4.04 -15.41
#